data_AF-A0A353SW87-F1
#
_entry.id   AF-A0A353SW87-F1
#
_cell.length_a   1.000
_cell.length_b   1.000
_cell.length_c   1.000
_cell.angle_alpha   90.00
_cell.angle_beta   90.00
_cell.angle_gamma   90.00
#
_symmetry.space_group_name_H-M   'P 1'
#
loop_
_entity.id
_entity.type
_entity.pdbx_description
1 polymer ?
#
loop_
_entity_poly.entity_id
_entity_poly.type
_entity_poly.pdbx_seq_one_letter_code
_entity_poly.pdbx_strand_id
1 'polypeptide(L)'
;MNGPTENSDDLYLQRVTQAVSEFGKGMKSASFYPAGHPTLLQAVTKIILLFEGIPLPGDGLSIDVTKNALLYRDVPLPAVGNKALSDLNRELYLRRAAR
;
A
#
# COMPACT_ATOMS: atom_id res chain seq x y z
N MET A 1 -8.33 -22.12 24.64
CA MET A 1 -7.45 -22.75 23.64
C MET A 1 -7.01 -21.65 22.69
N ASN A 2 -5.74 -21.28 22.71
CA ASN A 2 -5.17 -20.20 21.89
C ASN A 2 -4.51 -20.78 20.63
N GLY A 3 -4.80 -20.15 19.48
CA GLY A 3 -4.24 -20.43 18.14
C GLY A 3 -5.37 -20.34 17.11
N PRO A 4 -5.42 -19.30 16.22
CA PRO A 4 -4.36 -18.91 15.27
C PRO A 4 -4.19 -17.37 15.13
N THR A 5 -3.22 -16.76 15.81
CA THR A 5 -3.02 -15.30 15.78
C THR A 5 -1.84 -14.84 14.91
N GLU A 6 -0.70 -15.53 14.92
CA GLU A 6 0.47 -15.11 14.12
C GLU A 6 0.26 -15.23 12.60
N ASN A 7 -0.23 -16.39 12.13
CA ASN A 7 -0.40 -16.62 10.68
C ASN A 7 -1.45 -15.71 10.04
N SER A 8 -2.47 -15.29 10.79
CA SER A 8 -3.55 -14.44 10.27
C SER A 8 -3.11 -12.98 10.17
N ASP A 9 -2.35 -12.49 11.13
CA ASP A 9 -1.77 -11.14 11.11
C ASP A 9 -0.69 -10.99 10.02
N ASP A 10 0.16 -12.01 9.83
CA ASP A 10 1.15 -12.02 8.74
C ASP A 10 0.51 -12.00 7.36
N LEU A 11 -0.53 -12.82 7.15
CA LEU A 11 -1.29 -12.83 5.91
C LEU A 11 -1.98 -11.49 5.68
N TYR A 12 -2.49 -10.85 6.74
CA TYR A 12 -3.11 -9.55 6.65
C TYR A 12 -2.08 -8.49 6.25
N LEU A 13 -0.92 -8.44 6.92
CA LEU A 13 0.17 -7.53 6.61
C LEU A 13 0.65 -7.71 5.16
N GLN A 14 0.75 -8.95 4.67
CA GLN A 14 1.09 -9.23 3.28
C GLN A 14 0.07 -8.65 2.29
N ARG A 15 -1.24 -8.80 2.56
CA ARG A 15 -2.30 -8.22 1.72
C ARG A 15 -2.25 -6.69 1.69
N VAL A 16 -2.09 -6.06 2.86
CA VAL A 16 -1.93 -4.60 2.96
C VAL A 16 -0.70 -4.15 2.18
N THR A 17 0.43 -4.83 2.37
CA THR A 17 1.68 -4.54 1.67
C THR A 17 1.51 -4.64 0.16
N GLN A 18 0.84 -5.68 -0.33
CA GLN A 18 0.55 -5.86 -1.73
C GLN A 18 -0.33 -4.73 -2.29
N ALA A 19 -1.42 -4.38 -1.61
CA ALA A 19 -2.33 -3.33 -2.05
C ALA A 19 -1.64 -1.96 -2.13
N VAL A 20 -0.91 -1.57 -1.08
CA VAL A 20 -0.17 -0.29 -1.03
C VAL A 20 0.96 -0.26 -2.07
N SER A 21 1.59 -1.40 -2.33
CA SER A 21 2.63 -1.51 -3.36
C SER A 21 2.08 -1.31 -4.76
N GLU A 22 0.94 -1.93 -5.09
CA GLU A 22 0.28 -1.76 -6.37
C GLU A 22 -0.28 -0.34 -6.53
N PHE A 23 -0.73 0.29 -5.45
CA PHE A 23 -1.05 1.71 -5.44
C PHE A 23 0.16 2.58 -5.82
N GLY A 24 1.31 2.35 -5.19
CA GLY A 24 2.56 3.05 -5.53
C GLY A 24 2.99 2.83 -7.00
N LYS A 25 2.78 1.62 -7.55
CA LYS A 25 3.02 1.34 -8.98
C LYS A 25 2.04 2.10 -9.88
N GLY A 26 0.75 2.10 -9.53
CA GLY A 26 -0.30 2.80 -10.28
C GLY A 26 -0.08 4.30 -10.37
N MET A 27 0.39 4.92 -9.29
CA MET A 27 0.76 6.34 -9.28
C MET A 27 1.87 6.66 -10.29
N LYS A 28 2.88 5.79 -10.41
CA LYS A 28 3.93 5.95 -11.42
C LYS A 28 3.39 5.79 -12.83
N SER A 29 2.52 4.79 -13.05
CA SER A 29 1.87 4.59 -14.35
C SER A 29 1.10 5.83 -14.80
N ALA A 30 0.44 6.54 -13.89
CA ALA A 30 -0.28 7.78 -14.19
C ALA A 30 0.64 8.93 -14.66
N SER A 31 1.93 8.88 -14.34
CA SER A 31 2.93 9.83 -14.83
C SER A 31 3.52 9.45 -16.19
N PHE A 32 3.34 8.20 -16.62
CA PHE A 32 3.94 7.65 -17.84
C PHE A 32 2.95 7.56 -19.00
N TYR A 33 1.70 7.20 -18.73
CA TYR A 33 0.66 7.03 -19.74
C TYR A 33 -0.26 8.25 -19.84
N PRO A 34 -0.74 8.61 -21.04
CA PRO A 34 -1.74 9.65 -21.19
C PRO A 34 -3.10 9.22 -20.61
N ALA A 35 -3.94 10.21 -20.31
CA ALA A 35 -5.31 9.97 -19.87
C ALA A 35 -6.07 9.08 -20.88
N GLY A 36 -6.86 8.14 -20.36
CA GLY A 36 -7.62 7.19 -21.18
C GLY A 36 -6.83 5.96 -21.67
N HIS A 37 -5.52 5.87 -21.40
CA HIS A 37 -4.75 4.68 -21.76
C HIS A 37 -5.26 3.43 -21.01
N PRO A 38 -5.50 2.28 -21.67
CA PRO A 38 -6.07 1.08 -21.05
C PRO A 38 -5.31 0.59 -19.81
N THR A 39 -3.98 0.73 -19.80
CA THR A 39 -3.13 0.38 -18.65
C THR A 39 -3.49 1.14 -17.37
N LEU A 40 -3.97 2.38 -17.47
CA LEU A 40 -4.39 3.15 -16.30
C LEU A 40 -5.66 2.55 -15.68
N LEU A 41 -6.64 2.19 -16.51
CA LEU A 41 -7.85 1.52 -16.06
C LEU A 41 -7.52 0.17 -15.43
N GLN A 42 -6.66 -0.64 -16.08
CA GLN A 42 -6.21 -1.92 -15.54
C GLN A 42 -5.50 -1.76 -14.18
N ALA A 43 -4.64 -0.75 -14.04
CA ALA A 43 -3.97 -0.45 -12.79
C ALA A 43 -4.96 -0.08 -11.68
N VAL A 44 -5.91 0.82 -11.97
CA VAL A 44 -6.95 1.24 -11.01
C VAL A 44 -7.82 0.04 -10.60
N THR A 45 -8.30 -0.76 -11.55
CA THR A 45 -9.09 -1.96 -11.25
C THR A 45 -8.32 -2.93 -10.35
N LYS A 46 -7.03 -3.17 -10.65
CA LYS A 46 -6.18 -4.05 -9.82
C LYS A 46 -6.03 -3.51 -8.39
N ILE A 47 -5.82 -2.20 -8.25
CA ILE A 47 -5.69 -1.56 -6.94
C ILE A 47 -6.98 -1.74 -6.14
N ILE A 48 -8.15 -1.47 -6.75
CA ILE A 48 -9.45 -1.61 -6.09
C ILE A 48 -9.66 -3.04 -5.59
N LEU A 49 -9.46 -4.04 -6.46
CA LEU A 49 -9.66 -5.45 -6.10
C LEU A 49 -8.74 -5.90 -4.95
N LEU A 50 -7.51 -5.38 -4.88
CA LEU A 50 -6.59 -5.71 -3.80
C LEU A 50 -7.03 -5.09 -2.46
N PHE A 51 -7.55 -3.86 -2.47
CA PHE A 51 -8.08 -3.25 -1.25
C PHE A 51 -9.39 -3.90 -0.79
N GLU A 52 -10.29 -4.25 -1.72
CA GLU A 52 -11.53 -4.98 -1.40
C GLU A 52 -11.26 -6.36 -0.79
N GLY A 53 -10.15 -7.01 -1.16
CA GLY A 53 -9.71 -8.28 -0.60
C GLY A 53 -9.17 -8.20 0.84
N ILE A 54 -9.08 -7.01 1.43
CA ILE A 54 -8.62 -6.79 2.81
C ILE A 54 -9.86 -6.67 3.72
N PRO A 55 -10.07 -7.59 4.67
CA PRO A 55 -11.15 -7.45 5.64
C PRO A 55 -11.01 -6.15 6.43
N LEU A 56 -12.02 -5.28 6.42
CA LEU A 56 -11.93 -3.98 7.07
C LEU A 56 -12.00 -4.12 8.61
N PRO A 57 -11.03 -3.57 9.36
CA PRO A 57 -11.15 -3.41 10.80
C PRO A 57 -12.29 -2.45 11.16
N GLY A 58 -12.75 -2.48 12.41
CA GLY A 58 -13.81 -1.57 12.88
C GLY A 58 -13.49 -0.08 12.66
N ASP A 59 -12.22 0.29 12.79
CA ASP A 59 -11.73 1.67 12.60
C ASP A 59 -11.27 1.96 11.15
N GLY A 60 -11.44 0.99 10.25
CA GLY A 60 -10.96 1.08 8.86
C GLY A 60 -9.47 0.75 8.69
N LEU A 61 -8.96 1.05 7.50
CA LEU A 61 -7.56 0.80 7.11
C LEU A 61 -6.77 2.12 7.11
N SER A 62 -5.77 2.22 7.97
CA SER A 62 -4.89 3.38 8.08
C SER A 62 -3.45 3.00 7.79
N ILE A 63 -2.76 3.85 7.02
CA ILE A 63 -1.33 3.72 6.70
C ILE A 63 -0.62 4.97 7.20
N ASP A 64 0.28 4.78 8.16
CA ASP A 64 1.07 5.87 8.71
C ASP A 64 2.32 6.12 7.89
N VAL A 65 2.69 7.38 7.74
CA VAL A 65 3.87 7.79 6.97
C VAL A 65 4.93 8.27 7.94
N THR A 66 6.08 7.61 7.91
CA THR A 66 7.27 8.03 8.67
C THR A 66 8.40 8.37 7.72
N LYS A 67 9.49 8.92 8.27
CA LYS A 67 10.72 9.20 7.50
C LYS A 67 11.26 7.97 6.78
N ASN A 68 11.09 6.78 7.36
CA ASN A 68 11.79 5.57 6.92
C ASN A 68 10.86 4.52 6.28
N ALA A 69 9.58 4.50 6.66
CA ALA A 69 8.64 3.48 6.18
C ALA A 69 7.17 3.95 6.23
N LEU A 70 6.36 3.28 5.42
CA LEU A 70 4.91 3.23 5.62
C LEU A 70 4.61 2.17 6.69
N LEU A 71 3.77 2.49 7.66
CA LEU A 71 3.39 1.56 8.72
C LEU A 71 1.92 1.17 8.59
N TYR A 72 1.62 -0.07 8.92
CA TYR A 72 0.26 -0.54 9.20
C TYR A 72 0.22 -1.03 10.64
N ARG A 73 -0.59 -0.41 11.49
CA ARG A 73 -0.67 -0.70 12.94
C ARG A 73 0.72 -0.75 13.60
N ASP A 74 1.50 0.32 13.41
CA ASP A 74 2.87 0.47 13.89
C ASP A 74 3.91 -0.54 13.34
N VAL A 75 3.49 -1.47 12.47
CA VAL A 75 4.39 -2.44 11.82
C VAL A 75 4.81 -1.90 10.45
N PRO A 76 6.12 -1.83 10.14
CA PRO A 76 6.58 -1.37 8.83
C PRO A 76 6.15 -2.33 7.72
N LEU A 77 5.57 -1.78 6.67
CA LEU A 77 5.26 -2.55 5.47
C LEU A 77 6.57 -3.05 4.84
N PRO A 78 6.72 -4.37 4.57
CA PRO A 78 7.93 -4.93 3.98
C PRO A 78 8.24 -4.32 2.60
N ALA A 79 9.28 -3.49 2.55
CA ALA A 79 9.74 -2.84 1.32
C ALA A 79 10.85 -3.63 0.58
N VAL A 80 11.26 -4.80 1.10
CA VAL A 80 12.35 -5.58 0.52
C VAL A 80 12.01 -5.98 -0.91
N GLY A 81 12.83 -5.53 -1.87
CA GLY A 81 12.60 -5.74 -3.31
C GLY A 81 11.49 -4.89 -3.94
N ASN A 82 10.85 -3.99 -3.18
CA ASN A 82 9.69 -3.24 -3.62
C ASN A 82 9.93 -1.72 -3.66
N LYS A 83 10.59 -1.28 -4.74
CA LYS A 83 10.93 0.13 -4.96
C LYS A 83 9.69 1.04 -5.03
N ALA A 84 8.53 0.52 -5.44
CA ALA A 84 7.31 1.32 -5.51
C ALA A 84 6.85 1.78 -4.12
N LEU A 85 6.98 0.92 -3.12
CA LEU A 85 6.59 1.21 -1.75
C LEU A 85 7.53 2.23 -1.10
N SER A 86 8.85 2.10 -1.31
CA SER A 86 9.84 3.04 -0.79
C SER A 86 9.75 4.42 -1.45
N ASP A 87 9.54 4.47 -2.78
CA ASP A 87 9.31 5.73 -3.49
C ASP A 87 8.02 6.41 -3.01
N LEU A 88 6.93 5.64 -2.82
CA LEU A 88 5.67 6.16 -2.28
C LEU A 88 5.86 6.77 -0.88
N ASN A 89 6.57 6.07 0.02
CA ASN A 89 6.87 6.61 1.35
C ASN A 89 7.60 7.95 1.27
N ARG A 90 8.65 8.01 0.44
CA ARG A 90 9.46 9.21 0.25
C ARG A 90 8.61 10.38 -0.24
N GLU A 91 7.79 10.16 -1.26
CA GLU A 91 6.90 11.20 -1.81
C GLU A 91 5.92 11.72 -0.77
N LEU A 92 5.27 10.83 -0.02
CA LEU A 92 4.31 11.21 1.01
C LEU A 92 4.99 11.96 2.16
N TYR A 93 6.15 11.48 2.62
CA TYR A 93 6.90 12.12 3.69
C TYR A 93 7.35 13.52 3.30
N LEU A 94 7.93 13.70 2.11
CA LEU A 94 8.38 15.01 1.63
C LEU A 94 7.22 16.01 1.53
N ARG A 95 6.06 15.58 1.05
CA ARG A 95 4.85 16.43 0.96
C ARG A 95 4.27 16.81 2.33
N ARG A 96 4.46 15.97 3.35
CA ARG A 96 4.04 16.26 4.74
C ARG A 96 5.04 17.16 5.44
N ALA A 97 6.33 16.92 5.28
CA ALA A 97 7.40 17.72 5.89
C ALA A 97 7.53 19.13 5.27
N ALA A 98 6.99 19.34 4.07
CA ALA A 98 6.92 20.64 3.42
C ALA A 98 5.71 21.51 3.87
N ARG A 99 4.86 20.99 4.76
CA ARG A 99 3.76 21.74 5.39
C ARG A 99 4.18 22.17 6.79
#